data_AF-A0AAP0B3Q5-F1
#
_entry.id   AF-A0AAP0B3Q5-F1
#
_cell.length_a   1.000
_cell.length_b   1.000
_cell.length_c   1.000
_cell.angle_alpha   90.00
_cell.angle_beta   90.00
_cell.angle_gamma   90.00
#
_symmetry.space_group_name_H-M   'P 1'
#
loop_
_entity.id
_entity.type
_entity.pdbx_description
1 polymer ?
#
loop_
_entity_poly.entity_id
_entity_poly.type
_entity_poly.pdbx_seq_one_letter_code
_entity_poly.pdbx_strand_id
1 'polypeptide(L)' 'MGKLMWRERDGLLDLTCQAVDDMIKGKTPEEIHKTFNIKNDFTHEEEEEVRRENQWAIE' A
#
# COMPACT_ATOMS: atom_id res chain seq x y z
N MET A 1 -15.05 -20.42 -22.53
CA MET A 1 -15.88 -19.28 -22.04
C MET A 1 -15.58 -18.85 -20.58
N GLY A 2 -14.41 -19.18 -20.00
CA GLY A 2 -14.10 -18.83 -18.59
C GLY A 2 -13.13 -17.66 -18.36
N LYS A 3 -12.51 -17.10 -19.42
CA LYS A 3 -11.51 -16.03 -19.32
C LYS A 3 -12.04 -14.62 -19.63
N LEU A 4 -13.25 -14.49 -20.15
CA LEU A 4 -13.80 -13.21 -20.61
C LEU A 4 -14.74 -12.55 -19.58
N MET A 5 -15.27 -13.29 -18.61
CA MET A 5 -16.17 -12.76 -17.58
C MET A 5 -15.43 -12.02 -16.44
N TRP A 6 -14.11 -12.23 -16.30
CA TRP A 6 -13.31 -11.50 -15.30
C TRP A 6 -12.95 -10.10 -15.76
N ARG A 7 -12.97 -9.81 -17.08
CA ARG A 7 -12.44 -8.58 -17.66
C ARG A 7 -13.33 -7.34 -17.57
N GLU A 8 -14.61 -7.50 -17.23
CA GLU A 8 -15.59 -6.41 -17.32
C GLU A 8 -15.77 -5.63 -16.02
N ARG A 9 -15.11 -6.06 -14.93
CA ARG A 9 -14.97 -5.28 -13.68
C ARG A 9 -13.63 -4.55 -13.56
N ASP A 10 -12.81 -4.63 -14.60
CA ASP A 10 -11.40 -4.23 -14.54
C ASP A 10 -11.25 -2.70 -14.58
N GLY A 11 -11.94 -1.98 -15.46
CA GLY A 11 -11.65 -0.55 -15.67
C GLY A 11 -11.82 0.34 -14.43
N LEU A 12 -12.94 0.25 -13.71
CA LEU A 12 -13.15 1.08 -12.51
C LEU A 12 -12.27 0.62 -11.35
N LEU A 13 -12.14 -0.69 -11.16
CA LEU A 13 -11.29 -1.25 -10.10
C LEU A 13 -9.84 -0.82 -10.32
N ASP A 14 -9.30 -0.99 -11.53
CA ASP A 14 -7.96 -0.60 -11.92
C ASP A 14 -7.72 0.90 -11.69
N LEU A 15 -8.67 1.75 -12.14
CA LEU A 15 -8.58 3.20 -11.93
C LEU A 15 -8.57 3.56 -10.44
N THR A 16 -9.42 2.92 -9.62
CA THR A 16 -9.44 3.17 -8.17
C THR A 16 -8.21 2.63 -7.46
N CYS A 17 -7.68 1.48 -7.89
CA CYS A 17 -6.43 0.92 -7.37
C CYS A 17 -5.23 1.81 -7.72
N GLN A 18 -5.18 2.33 -8.95
CA GLN A 18 -4.14 3.28 -9.36
C GLN A 18 -4.22 4.58 -8.56
N ALA A 19 -5.42 5.10 -8.30
CA ALA A 19 -5.58 6.29 -7.47
C ALA A 19 -5.04 6.08 -6.04
N VAL A 20 -5.26 4.88 -5.47
CA VAL A 20 -4.68 4.52 -4.16
C VAL A 20 -3.16 4.34 -4.24
N ASP A 21 -2.63 3.72 -5.30
CA ASP A 21 -1.19 3.62 -5.56
C ASP A 21 -0.53 5.00 -5.61
N ASP A 22 -1.11 5.94 -6.36
CA ASP A 22 -0.64 7.32 -6.46
C ASP A 22 -0.68 8.05 -5.10
N MET A 23 -1.62 7.69 -4.21
CA MET A 23 -1.70 8.24 -2.86
C MET A 23 -0.62 7.69 -1.91
N ILE A 24 0.00 6.55 -2.22
CA ILE A 24 0.98 5.85 -1.37
C ILE A 24 2.41 6.09 -1.87
N LYS A 25 2.59 6.11 -3.19
CA LYS A 25 3.91 6.16 -3.83
C LYS A 25 4.74 7.35 -3.35
N GLY A 26 5.95 7.07 -2.88
CA GLY A 26 6.91 8.08 -2.41
C GLY A 26 6.60 8.70 -1.06
N LYS A 27 5.55 8.24 -0.35
CA LYS A 27 5.26 8.68 1.03
C LYS A 27 5.97 7.80 2.04
N THR A 28 6.28 8.40 3.18
CA THR A 28 6.76 7.67 4.37
C THR A 28 5.64 6.85 5.02
N PRO A 29 5.96 5.77 5.77
CA PRO A 29 4.96 5.01 6.52
C PRO A 29 4.08 5.90 7.42
N GLU A 30 4.66 6.90 8.07
CA GLU A 30 3.96 7.83 8.94
C GLU A 30 2.94 8.70 8.18
N GLU A 31 3.29 9.18 6.99
CA GLU A 31 2.39 9.94 6.13
C GLU A 31 1.24 9.08 5.59
N ILE A 32 1.52 7.82 5.25
CA ILE A 32 0.51 6.84 4.83
C ILE A 32 -0.45 6.58 5.99
N HIS A 33 0.06 6.29 7.19
CA HIS A 33 -0.75 6.06 8.38
C HIS A 33 -1.66 7.24 8.68
N LYS A 34 -1.14 8.46 8.61
CA LYS A 34 -1.94 9.68 8.80
C LYS A 34 -3.01 9.84 7.72
N THR A 35 -2.66 9.60 6.45
CA THR A 35 -3.57 9.77 5.31
C THR A 35 -4.77 8.82 5.41
N PHE A 36 -4.52 7.55 5.77
CA PHE A 36 -5.55 6.52 5.85
C PHE A 36 -6.12 6.33 7.26
N ASN A 37 -5.74 7.20 8.21
CA ASN A 37 -6.14 7.14 9.61
C ASN A 37 -5.89 5.75 10.24
N ILE A 38 -4.73 5.18 9.92
CA ILE A 38 -4.24 3.90 10.43
C ILE A 38 -3.45 4.19 11.71
N LYS A 39 -3.75 3.45 12.78
CA LYS A 39 -2.96 3.50 14.01
C LYS A 39 -1.74 2.58 13.85
N ASN A 40 -0.54 3.11 14.08
CA ASN A 40 0.64 2.26 14.26
C ASN A 40 0.54 1.54 15.61
N ASP A 41 0.48 0.22 15.58
CA ASP A 41 0.41 -0.67 16.75
C ASP A 41 1.71 -1.44 17.01
N PHE A 42 2.75 -1.22 16.19
CA PHE A 42 4.08 -1.75 16.46
C PHE A 42 4.68 -1.09 17.70
N THR A 43 5.36 -1.90 18.51
CA THR A 43 6.32 -1.36 19.48
C THR A 43 7.54 -0.78 18.76
N HIS A 44 8.32 0.03 19.46
CA HIS A 44 9.50 0.65 18.87
C HIS A 44 10.51 -0.39 18.34
N GLU A 45 10.72 -1.48 19.09
CA GLU A 45 11.64 -2.56 18.71
C GLU A 45 11.14 -3.32 17.48
N GLU A 46 9.85 -3.65 17.41
CA GLU A 46 9.25 -4.30 16.23
C GLU A 46 9.31 -3.38 15.00
N GLU A 47 9.07 -2.08 15.16
CA GLU A 47 9.16 -1.13 14.05
C GLU A 47 10.60 -1.00 13.54
N GLU A 48 11.60 -0.98 14.43
CA GLU A 48 13.01 -0.99 14.06
C GLU A 48 13.41 -2.27 13.32
N GLU A 49 12.92 -3.43 13.76
CA GLU A 49 13.16 -4.70 13.09
C GLU A 49 12.52 -4.72 11.69
N VAL A 50 11.26 -4.31 11.58
CA VAL A 50 10.56 -4.21 10.29
C VAL A 50 11.28 -3.23 9.34
N ARG A 51 11.74 -2.08 9.85
CA ARG A 51 12.53 -1.11 9.05
C ARG A 51 13.85 -1.70 8.58
N ARG A 52 14.56 -2.44 9.44
CA ARG A 52 15.81 -3.14 9.10
C ARG A 52 15.58 -4.21 8.03
N GLU A 53 14.52 -4.98 8.13
CA GLU A 53 14.22 -6.06 7.18
C GLU A 53 13.72 -5.55 5.82
N ASN A 54 13.02 -4.42 5.81
CA ASN A 54 12.45 -3.84 4.59
C ASN A 54 13.34 -2.76 3.95
N GLN A 55 14.61 -2.62 4.35
CA GLN A 55 15.54 -1.65 3.75
C GLN A 55 15.67 -1.81 2.23
N TRP A 56 15.57 -3.04 1.71
CA TRP A 56 15.63 -3.34 0.27
C TRP A 56 14.47 -2.73 -0.54
N ALA A 57 13.35 -2.37 0.10
CA ALA A 57 12.16 -1.82 -0.55
C ALA A 57 12.10 -0.28 -0.52
N ILE A 58 13.06 0.37 0.15
CA ILE A 58 13.13 1.83 0.35
C ILE A 58 14.30 2.42 -0.50
N GLU A 59 14.87 1.65 -1.43
CA GLU A 59 15.89 2.11 -2.40
C GLU A 59 15.32 2.94 -3.56
#